data_AF-A0A3B9GSV0-F1
#
_entry.id   AF-A0A3B9GSV0-F1
#
_cell.length_a   1.000
_cell.length_b   1.000
_cell.length_c   1.000
_cell.angle_alpha   90.00
_cell.angle_beta   90.00
_cell.angle_gamma   90.00
#
_symmetry.space_group_name_H-M   'P 1'
#
loop_
_entity.id
_entity.type
_entity.pdbx_description
1 polymer ?
#
loop_
_entity_poly.entity_id
_entity_poly.type
_entity_poly.pdbx_seq_one_letter_code
_entity_poly.pdbx_strand_id
1 'polypeptide(L)'
;MKNNIVDGAVEYIAEKTKGHNPRTIRVPLNDKAKAILEKYSDLGDRILPKFNYSDYNKNIRKILKHVGINRKVVVINLMTRESEMKPLCDVATTHTARKTFIGNLYKKVKDPSLVASLSGHTDGSRAFARYREIDMEMKRELVEMID
;
A
#
# COMPACT_ATOMS: atom_id res chain seq x y z
N MET A 1 15.58 -5.92 -10.48
CA MET A 1 15.98 -6.95 -11.46
C MET A 1 15.21 -8.22 -11.13
N LYS A 2 15.10 -9.21 -12.03
CA LYS A 2 14.46 -10.50 -11.71
C LYS A 2 15.01 -11.15 -10.44
N ASN A 3 16.31 -10.93 -10.16
CA ASN A 3 16.99 -11.36 -8.93
C ASN A 3 16.41 -10.79 -7.62
N ASN A 4 15.54 -9.78 -7.70
CA ASN A 4 14.81 -9.29 -6.53
C ASN A 4 13.63 -10.20 -6.15
N ILE A 5 13.33 -11.25 -6.92
CA ILE A 5 12.36 -12.29 -6.56
C ILE A 5 13.12 -13.48 -5.99
N VAL A 6 12.93 -13.77 -4.70
CA VAL A 6 13.62 -14.85 -3.98
C VAL A 6 12.59 -15.66 -3.19
N ASP A 7 12.51 -16.97 -3.44
CA ASP A 7 11.54 -17.91 -2.85
C ASP A 7 10.10 -17.39 -2.76
N GLY A 8 9.60 -16.83 -3.87
CA GLY A 8 8.23 -16.31 -3.93
C GLY A 8 8.01 -15.00 -3.14
N ALA A 9 9.05 -14.27 -2.79
CA ALA A 9 8.98 -12.94 -2.19
C ALA A 9 9.73 -11.90 -3.03
N VAL A 10 9.29 -10.65 -2.96
CA VAL A 10 10.06 -9.50 -3.46
C VAL A 10 10.97 -9.00 -2.36
N GLU A 11 12.25 -8.83 -2.67
CA GLU A 11 13.26 -8.22 -1.82
C GLU A 11 13.72 -6.88 -2.38
N TYR A 12 13.74 -5.86 -1.52
CA TYR A 12 14.25 -4.55 -1.89
C TYR A 12 14.81 -3.78 -0.68
N ILE A 13 15.73 -2.86 -0.95
CA ILE A 13 16.25 -1.92 0.07
C ILE A 13 15.51 -0.60 -0.11
N ALA A 14 14.88 -0.10 0.94
CA ALA A 14 14.23 1.21 0.91
C ALA A 14 15.28 2.32 0.71
N GLU A 15 15.03 3.18 -0.28
CA GLU A 15 15.96 4.24 -0.68
C GLU A 15 16.32 5.19 0.47
N LYS A 16 15.33 5.55 1.30
CA LYS A 16 15.51 6.45 2.45
C LYS A 16 16.44 5.91 3.53
N THR A 17 16.59 4.60 3.65
CA THR A 17 17.42 3.95 4.68
C THR A 17 18.75 3.46 4.13
N LYS A 18 18.95 3.50 2.81
CA LYS A 18 20.10 2.92 2.11
C LYS A 18 21.45 3.46 2.60
N GLY A 19 21.53 4.74 2.96
CA GLY A 19 22.78 5.40 3.37
C GLY A 19 23.10 5.37 4.88
N HIS A 20 22.19 4.89 5.73
CA HIS A 20 22.36 4.93 7.18
C HIS A 20 22.27 3.53 7.83
N ASN A 21 21.24 2.76 7.48
CA ASN A 21 21.02 1.41 7.96
C ASN A 21 20.21 0.65 6.91
N PRO A 22 20.86 0.10 5.87
CA PRO A 22 20.16 -0.60 4.80
C PRO A 22 19.51 -1.85 5.39
N ARG A 23 18.17 -1.87 5.38
CA ARG A 23 17.37 -3.05 5.73
C ARG A 23 16.76 -3.61 4.45
N THR A 24 16.94 -4.90 4.23
CA THR A 24 16.23 -5.62 3.18
C THR A 24 14.80 -5.83 3.64
N ILE A 25 13.85 -5.28 2.89
CA ILE A 25 12.42 -5.51 3.08
C ILE A 25 12.05 -6.68 2.19
N ARG A 26 11.54 -7.76 2.80
CA ARG A 26 11.04 -8.94 2.11
C ARG A 26 9.52 -8.98 2.19
N VAL A 27 8.86 -9.01 1.04
CA VAL A 27 7.40 -9.04 0.94
C VAL A 27 6.96 -10.31 0.19
N PRO A 28 6.33 -11.29 0.86
CA PRO A 28 5.81 -12.48 0.20
C PRO A 28 4.78 -12.14 -0.88
N LEU A 29 4.86 -12.82 -2.01
CA LEU A 29 3.93 -12.66 -3.13
C LEU A 29 2.72 -13.58 -2.94
N ASN A 30 1.52 -13.00 -3.04
CA ASN A 30 0.29 -13.77 -3.16
C ASN A 30 0.09 -14.28 -4.61
N ASP A 31 -0.90 -15.16 -4.81
CA ASP A 31 -1.13 -15.80 -6.11
C ASP A 31 -1.48 -14.80 -7.21
N LYS A 32 -2.18 -13.71 -6.88
CA LYS A 32 -2.45 -12.61 -7.83
C LYS A 32 -1.17 -11.94 -8.29
N ALA A 33 -0.26 -11.65 -7.37
CA ALA A 33 1.02 -11.05 -7.69
C ALA A 33 1.90 -12.01 -8.51
N LYS A 34 1.94 -13.29 -8.16
CA LYS A 34 2.64 -14.32 -8.96
C LYS A 34 2.08 -14.40 -10.38
N ALA A 35 0.76 -14.43 -10.55
CA ALA A 35 0.12 -14.45 -11.87
C ALA A 35 0.45 -13.20 -12.72
N ILE A 36 0.58 -12.03 -12.09
CA ILE A 36 1.04 -10.81 -12.78
C ILE A 36 2.50 -10.97 -13.23
N LEU A 37 3.37 -11.52 -12.38
CA LEU A 37 4.77 -11.74 -12.76
C LEU A 37 4.89 -12.73 -13.92
N GLU A 38 4.09 -13.81 -13.89
CA GLU A 38 4.06 -14.82 -14.93
C GLU A 38 3.68 -14.22 -16.29
N LYS A 39 2.71 -13.30 -16.33
CA LYS A 39 2.34 -12.57 -17.55
C LYS A 39 3.50 -11.78 -18.17
N TYR A 40 4.52 -11.46 -17.39
CA TYR A 40 5.68 -10.68 -17.79
C TYR A 40 6.98 -11.49 -17.68
N SER A 41 6.91 -12.82 -17.68
CA SER A 41 8.07 -13.72 -17.57
C SER A 41 9.09 -13.50 -18.69
N ASP A 42 8.63 -13.13 -19.88
CA ASP A 42 9.46 -12.87 -21.06
C ASP A 42 10.15 -11.50 -21.07
N LEU A 43 9.88 -10.62 -20.08
CA LEU A 43 10.65 -9.38 -19.94
C LEU A 43 12.05 -9.70 -19.45
N GLY A 44 13.09 -9.54 -20.29
CA GLY A 44 14.52 -9.79 -20.00
C GLY A 44 14.95 -9.73 -18.52
N ASP A 45 15.55 -8.62 -18.07
CA ASP A 45 16.06 -8.48 -16.69
C ASP A 45 15.07 -7.84 -15.71
N ARG A 46 13.90 -7.40 -16.20
CA ARG A 46 12.92 -6.64 -15.42
C ARG A 46 11.77 -7.54 -14.98
N ILE A 47 11.28 -7.28 -13.77
CA ILE A 47 10.13 -7.99 -13.20
C ILE A 47 8.80 -7.46 -13.80
N LEU A 48 8.76 -6.16 -14.13
CA LEU A 48 7.60 -5.48 -14.71
C LEU A 48 8.04 -4.51 -15.82
N PRO A 49 7.13 -4.17 -16.75
CA PRO A 49 7.36 -3.11 -17.72
C PRO A 49 7.73 -1.78 -17.06
N LYS A 50 8.49 -0.93 -17.77
CA LYS A 50 8.67 0.46 -17.35
C LYS A 50 7.34 1.19 -17.41
N PHE A 51 7.06 2.00 -16.40
CA PHE A 51 5.90 2.87 -16.37
C PHE A 51 6.31 4.27 -15.92
N ASN A 52 5.54 5.26 -16.36
CA ASN A 52 5.61 6.61 -15.85
C ASN A 52 4.67 6.72 -14.62
N TYR A 53 5.16 7.32 -13.53
CA TYR A 53 4.38 7.53 -12.31
C TYR A 53 3.08 8.32 -12.55
N SER A 54 3.11 9.31 -13.44
CA SER A 54 1.94 10.10 -13.82
C SER A 54 0.87 9.22 -14.46
N ASP A 55 1.25 8.39 -15.43
CA ASP A 55 0.29 7.52 -16.12
C ASP A 55 -0.21 6.39 -15.22
N TYR A 56 0.64 5.87 -14.33
CA TYR A 56 0.23 4.91 -13.32
C TYR A 56 -0.85 5.48 -12.40
N ASN A 57 -0.64 6.70 -11.89
CA ASN A 57 -1.65 7.40 -11.09
C ASN A 57 -2.92 7.66 -11.90
N LYS A 58 -2.83 8.14 -13.15
CA LYS A 58 -4.01 8.33 -14.01
C LYS A 58 -4.81 7.03 -14.16
N ASN A 59 -4.14 5.90 -14.37
CA ASN A 59 -4.79 4.60 -14.51
C ASN A 59 -5.48 4.14 -13.23
N ILE A 60 -4.86 4.34 -12.05
CA ILE A 60 -5.54 4.11 -10.76
C ILE A 60 -6.85 4.88 -10.69
N ARG A 61 -6.82 6.18 -11.01
CA ARG A 61 -8.00 7.06 -10.95
C ARG A 61 -9.09 6.61 -11.90
N LYS A 62 -8.73 6.25 -13.14
CA LYS A 62 -9.65 5.69 -14.15
C LYS A 62 -10.32 4.41 -13.65
N ILE A 63 -9.56 3.47 -13.12
CA ILE A 63 -10.08 2.20 -12.59
C ILE A 63 -11.06 2.48 -11.45
N LEU A 64 -10.66 3.27 -10.46
CA LEU A 64 -11.52 3.60 -9.30
C LEU A 64 -12.81 4.30 -9.73
N LYS A 65 -12.73 5.23 -10.69
CA LYS A 65 -13.90 5.91 -11.23
C LYS A 65 -14.83 4.95 -11.97
N HIS A 66 -14.27 4.04 -12.76
CA HIS A 66 -15.03 3.04 -13.51
C HIS A 66 -15.79 2.08 -12.59
N VAL A 67 -15.19 1.65 -11.48
CA VAL A 67 -15.84 0.78 -10.48
C VAL A 67 -16.67 1.55 -9.44
N GLY A 68 -16.87 2.87 -9.61
CA GLY A 68 -17.74 3.67 -8.75
C GLY A 68 -17.15 4.03 -7.37
N ILE A 69 -15.84 3.91 -7.16
CA ILE A 69 -15.19 4.30 -5.89
C ILE A 69 -14.94 5.82 -5.89
N ASN A 70 -15.98 6.59 -5.58
CA ASN A 70 -16.01 8.05 -5.72
C ASN A 70 -16.42 8.81 -4.45
N ARG A 71 -16.44 8.16 -3.28
CA ARG A 71 -16.78 8.81 -1.99
C ARG A 71 -16.00 10.11 -1.82
N LYS A 72 -16.66 11.16 -1.32
CA LYS A 72 -16.01 12.45 -1.09
C LYS A 72 -15.04 12.34 0.09
N VAL A 73 -13.87 12.94 -0.05
CA VAL A 73 -12.83 13.04 0.98
C VAL A 73 -12.37 14.49 1.10
N VAL A 74 -12.02 14.88 2.33
CA VAL A 74 -11.38 16.16 2.60
C VAL A 74 -9.93 16.08 2.13
N VAL A 75 -9.49 17.03 1.33
CA VAL A 75 -8.09 17.23 0.97
C VAL A 75 -7.68 18.67 1.19
N ILE A 76 -6.39 18.90 1.44
CA ILE A 76 -5.84 20.26 1.53
C ILE A 76 -5.47 20.69 0.11
N ASN A 77 -6.05 21.80 -0.35
CA ASN A 77 -5.64 22.44 -1.59
C ASN A 77 -4.26 23.07 -1.37
N LEU A 78 -3.24 22.65 -2.13
CA LEU A 78 -1.87 23.14 -1.92
C LEU A 78 -1.67 24.62 -2.28
N MET A 79 -2.55 25.17 -3.12
CA MET A 79 -2.49 26.58 -3.55
C MET A 79 -3.16 27.49 -2.53
N THR A 80 -4.37 27.16 -2.09
CA THR A 80 -5.13 27.99 -1.14
C THR A 80 -4.83 27.64 0.32
N ARG A 81 -4.26 26.46 0.59
CA ARG A 81 -4.09 25.85 1.91
C ARG A 81 -5.39 25.57 2.66
N GLU A 82 -6.53 25.70 1.99
CA GLU A 82 -7.85 25.41 2.55
C GLU A 82 -8.26 23.96 2.32
N SER A 83 -9.17 23.48 3.16
CA SER A 83 -9.77 22.16 3.01
C SER A 83 -10.86 22.18 1.93
N GLU A 84 -10.82 21.24 0.99
CA GLU A 84 -11.81 21.08 -0.06
C GLU A 84 -12.30 19.62 -0.13
N MET A 85 -13.54 19.41 -0.56
CA MET A 85 -14.10 18.07 -0.76
C MET A 85 -13.85 17.60 -2.19
N LYS A 86 -13.14 16.49 -2.37
CA LYS A 86 -12.91 15.87 -3.69
C LYS A 86 -13.31 14.39 -3.68
N PRO A 87 -13.79 13.82 -4.81
CA PRO A 87 -13.96 12.38 -4.94
C PRO A 87 -12.64 11.64 -4.68
N LEU A 88 -12.68 10.52 -3.96
CA LEU A 88 -11.48 9.72 -3.65
C LEU A 88 -10.73 9.31 -4.93
N CYS A 89 -11.45 8.92 -5.98
CA CYS A 89 -10.86 8.58 -7.28
C CYS A 89 -10.04 9.72 -7.87
N ASP A 90 -10.34 10.99 -7.56
CA ASP A 90 -9.65 12.15 -8.13
C ASP A 90 -8.38 12.52 -7.37
N VAL A 91 -8.14 11.90 -6.22
CA VAL A 91 -6.96 12.15 -5.38
C VAL A 91 -6.14 10.89 -5.13
N ALA A 92 -6.61 9.74 -5.61
CA ALA A 92 -5.93 8.47 -5.48
C ALA A 92 -4.56 8.45 -6.19
N THR A 93 -3.62 7.75 -5.56
CA THR A 93 -2.24 7.57 -6.04
C THR A 93 -1.72 6.16 -5.70
N THR A 94 -0.51 5.82 -6.14
CA THR A 94 0.22 4.64 -5.65
C THR A 94 0.27 4.55 -4.12
N HIS A 95 0.37 5.70 -3.44
CA HIS A 95 0.37 5.73 -1.98
C HIS A 95 -0.98 5.34 -1.39
N THR A 96 -2.09 5.66 -2.07
CA THR A 96 -3.43 5.17 -1.69
C THR A 96 -3.48 3.64 -1.74
N ALA A 97 -2.94 3.03 -2.81
CA ALA A 97 -2.88 1.56 -2.91
C ALA A 97 -2.07 0.93 -1.76
N ARG A 98 -0.92 1.53 -1.40
CA ARG A 98 -0.12 1.08 -0.25
C ARG A 98 -0.89 1.22 1.07
N LYS A 99 -1.56 2.36 1.30
CA LYS A 99 -2.39 2.57 2.51
C LYS A 99 -3.50 1.53 2.62
N THR A 100 -4.20 1.27 1.51
CA THR A 100 -5.26 0.25 1.46
C THR A 100 -4.72 -1.15 1.74
N PHE A 101 -3.57 -1.51 1.15
CA PHE A 101 -2.93 -2.80 1.43
C PHE A 101 -2.62 -2.97 2.92
N ILE A 102 -1.98 -1.97 3.54
CA ILE A 102 -1.61 -2.01 4.96
C ILE A 102 -2.86 -2.03 5.86
N GLY A 103 -3.86 -1.18 5.59
CA GLY A 103 -5.10 -1.14 6.37
C GLY A 103 -5.87 -2.46 6.31
N ASN A 104 -5.97 -3.07 5.13
CA ASN A 104 -6.60 -4.38 4.97
C ASN A 104 -5.85 -5.49 5.72
N LEU A 105 -4.52 -5.43 5.70
CA LEU A 105 -3.69 -6.40 6.42
C LEU A 105 -3.86 -6.25 7.93
N TYR A 106 -3.88 -5.01 8.44
CA TYR A 106 -4.08 -4.73 9.86
C TYR A 106 -5.47 -5.16 10.37
N LYS A 107 -6.53 -4.96 9.57
CA LYS A 107 -7.88 -5.44 9.93
C LYS A 107 -7.92 -6.97 10.11
N LYS A 108 -7.16 -7.70 9.29
CA LYS A 108 -7.07 -9.17 9.37
C LYS A 108 -6.11 -9.66 10.46
N VAL A 109 -4.97 -9.00 10.57
CA VAL A 109 -3.85 -9.37 11.42
C VAL A 109 -3.66 -8.20 12.38
N LYS A 110 -4.39 -8.25 13.51
CA LYS A 110 -4.41 -7.20 14.56
C LYS A 110 -3.07 -7.06 15.31
N ASP A 111 -1.97 -7.58 14.75
CA ASP A 111 -0.60 -7.48 15.24
C ASP A 111 0.16 -6.35 14.51
N PRO A 112 0.46 -5.23 15.19
CA PRO A 112 1.19 -4.11 14.63
C PRO A 112 2.61 -4.45 14.15
N SER A 113 3.33 -5.31 14.87
CA SER A 113 4.75 -5.60 14.58
C SER A 113 4.90 -6.44 13.32
N LEU A 114 4.00 -7.41 13.12
CA LEU A 114 3.98 -8.22 11.90
C LEU A 114 3.65 -7.38 10.65
N VAL A 115 2.65 -6.50 10.74
CA VAL A 115 2.25 -5.61 9.63
C VAL A 115 3.33 -4.53 9.36
N ALA A 116 4.00 -4.02 10.39
CA ALA A 116 5.10 -3.07 10.23
C ALA A 116 6.29 -3.69 9.47
N SER A 117 6.67 -4.92 9.81
CA SER A 117 7.73 -5.69 9.13
C SER A 117 7.45 -5.84 7.62
N LEU A 118 6.24 -6.30 7.26
CA LEU A 118 5.83 -6.49 5.85
C LEU A 118 5.73 -5.18 5.06
N SER A 119 5.40 -4.09 5.75
CA SER A 119 5.28 -2.77 5.13
C SER A 119 6.57 -1.95 5.21
N GLY A 120 7.68 -2.52 5.69
CA GLY A 120 8.97 -1.84 5.78
C GLY A 120 8.94 -0.57 6.63
N HIS A 121 8.01 -0.47 7.59
CA HIS A 121 7.99 0.61 8.56
C HIS A 121 8.84 0.21 9.76
N THR A 122 9.53 1.19 10.35
CA THR A 122 10.12 1.00 11.67
C THR A 122 9.01 0.76 12.67
N ASP A 123 9.20 -0.23 13.54
CA ASP A 123 8.26 -0.54 14.61
C ASP A 123 8.01 0.70 15.48
N GLY A 124 6.76 0.90 15.89
CA GLY A 124 6.33 2.09 16.64
C GLY A 124 6.36 3.42 15.89
N SER A 125 6.69 3.47 14.58
CA SER A 125 6.80 4.74 13.86
C SER A 125 5.48 5.53 13.84
N ARG A 126 5.58 6.86 13.98
CA ARG A 126 4.42 7.78 13.90
C ARG A 126 3.66 7.64 12.57
N ALA A 127 4.37 7.28 11.50
CA ALA A 127 3.77 7.04 10.18
C ALA A 127 2.87 5.79 10.15
N PHE A 128 3.24 4.76 10.91
CA PHE A 128 2.49 3.51 11.06
C PHE A 128 1.35 3.64 12.08
N ALA A 129 1.51 4.53 13.08
CA ALA A 129 0.51 4.77 14.11
C ALA A 129 -0.90 5.10 13.56
N ARG A 130 -0.98 5.73 12.39
CA ARG A 130 -2.25 6.06 11.71
C ARG A 130 -3.08 4.85 11.27
N TYR A 131 -2.47 3.67 11.15
CA TYR A 131 -3.22 2.44 10.85
C TYR A 131 -3.73 1.75 12.12
N ARG A 132 -3.25 2.16 13.31
CA ARG A 132 -3.69 1.66 14.62
C ARG A 132 -4.89 2.43 15.18
N GLU A 133 -5.36 3.48 14.50
CA GLU A 133 -6.57 4.17 14.95
C GLU A 133 -7.70 3.15 15.01
N ILE A 134 -8.16 2.89 16.23
CA ILE A 134 -9.09 1.81 16.53
C ILE A 134 -10.43 2.18 15.89
N ASP A 135 -10.76 1.49 14.81
CA ASP A 135 -12.05 1.63 14.13
C ASP A 135 -13.18 1.19 15.08
N MET A 136 -14.30 1.90 15.05
CA MET A 136 -15.52 1.53 15.80
C MET A 136 -15.98 0.12 15.42
N GLU A 137 -15.79 -0.26 14.16
CA GLU A 137 -16.08 -1.61 13.67
C GLU A 137 -15.22 -2.66 14.40
N MET A 138 -13.92 -2.41 14.59
CA MET A 138 -13.03 -3.31 15.34
C MET A 138 -13.42 -3.42 16.82
N LYS A 139 -13.91 -2.33 17.43
CA LYS A 139 -14.41 -2.36 18.81
C LYS A 139 -15.68 -3.21 18.93
N ARG A 140 -16.59 -3.09 17.97
CA ARG A 140 -17.82 -3.91 17.93
C ARG A 140 -17.49 -5.39 17.79
N GLU A 141 -16.64 -5.75 16.81
CA GLU A 141 -16.17 -7.13 16.63
C GLU A 141 -15.56 -7.70 17.92
N LEU A 142 -14.74 -6.92 18.64
CA LEU A 142 -14.11 -7.39 19.88
C LEU A 142 -15.10 -7.64 21.01
N VAL A 143 -16.18 -6.85 21.10
CA VAL A 143 -17.24 -7.05 22.09
C VAL A 143 -18.07 -8.30 21.74
N GLU A 144 -18.42 -8.47 20.47
CA GLU A 144 -19.15 -9.65 19.98
C GLU A 144 -18.39 -10.97 20.19
N MET A 145 -17.06 -10.94 20.33
CA MET A 145 -16.27 -12.14 20.62
C MET A 145 -16.35 -12.62 22.09
N ILE A 146 -16.96 -11.84 22.98
CA ILE A 146 -17.10 -12.15 24.41
C ILE A 146 -18.49 -12.74 24.73
N ASP A 147 -19.45 -12.61 23.81
CA ASP A 147 -20.77 -13.25 23.85
C ASP A 147 -20.75 -14.64 23.19
#